data_AF-A0A818CMZ8-F1
#
_entry.id   AF-A0A818CMZ8-F1
#
_cell.length_a   1.000
_cell.length_b   1.000
_cell.length_c   1.000
_cell.angle_alpha   90.00
_cell.angle_beta   90.00
_cell.angle_gamma   90.00
#
_symmetry.space_group_name_H-M   'P 1'
#
loop_
_entity.id
_entity.type
_entity.pdbx_description
1 polymer ?
#
loop_
_entity_poly.entity_id
_entity_poly.type
_entity_poly.pdbx_seq_one_letter_code
_entity_poly.pdbx_strand_id
1 'polypeptide(L)'
;KQRKKHKIAENRRRQQTNGPTRQRRRRTHIYSRTDENSSGNGSPPPRIIDNVTSLMTQFDWSKIQQVQAAYNDAIAYNKVVGVPLYPATQPIHSTLELIRIPTYLSSLRLITYLRKIPEFELIDSDDRVILVKHNLLAVVFMHIVLIYDPVADTYHEHNTQDPIFQGKDWIEILGEEFYHDLTATAKKLIQILEYDRVIIKLLLLIIIFTKAFCGYDIAHEPSLNNRFIVSNIHSITTHLFTNLINSLSAIQRLSS
;
A
#
# COMPACT_ATOMS: atom_id res chain seq x y z
N LYS A 1 -25.64 -2.13 42.79
CA LYS A 1 -25.38 -1.53 41.45
C LYS A 1 -24.62 -0.19 41.50
N GLN A 2 -24.80 0.69 42.49
CA GLN A 2 -24.07 1.97 42.58
C GLN A 2 -22.54 1.84 42.83
N ARG A 3 -22.09 0.87 43.64
CA ARG A 3 -20.64 0.63 43.88
C ARG A 3 -19.84 0.22 42.64
N LYS A 4 -20.48 -0.41 41.65
CA LYS A 4 -19.81 -0.82 40.39
C LYS A 4 -19.58 0.38 39.44
N LYS A 5 -20.45 1.41 39.49
CA LYS A 5 -20.30 2.63 38.69
C LYS A 5 -19.16 3.52 39.20
N HIS A 6 -18.91 3.53 40.52
CA HIS A 6 -17.83 4.34 41.09
C HIS A 6 -16.42 3.83 40.74
N LYS A 7 -16.23 2.50 40.65
CA LYS A 7 -14.95 1.90 40.26
C LYS A 7 -14.56 2.15 38.79
N ILE A 8 -15.55 2.30 37.90
CA ILE A 8 -15.30 2.57 36.47
C ILE A 8 -14.91 4.04 36.23
N ALA A 9 -15.48 4.97 37.01
CA ALA A 9 -15.13 6.39 36.91
C ALA A 9 -13.70 6.68 37.41
N GLU A 10 -13.23 5.94 38.42
CA GLU A 10 -11.89 6.13 38.99
C GLU A 10 -10.76 5.59 38.09
N ASN A 11 -11.00 4.49 37.36
CA ASN A 11 -10.04 3.96 36.39
C ASN A 11 -9.88 4.86 35.15
N ARG A 12 -10.91 5.61 34.75
CA ARG A 12 -10.81 6.57 33.63
C ARG A 12 -9.96 7.79 33.96
N ARG A 13 -9.90 8.21 35.22
CA ARG A 13 -9.03 9.33 35.64
C ARG A 13 -7.55 8.99 35.65
N ARG A 14 -7.18 7.72 35.87
CA ARG A 14 -5.77 7.28 35.91
C ARG A 14 -5.13 7.11 34.52
N GLN A 15 -5.91 7.02 33.45
CA GLN A 15 -5.37 6.85 32.09
C GLN A 15 -5.09 8.17 31.36
N GLN A 16 -5.53 9.32 31.89
CA GLN A 16 -5.31 10.63 31.25
C GLN A 16 -4.03 11.36 31.71
N THR A 17 -3.25 10.81 32.65
CA THR A 17 -2.05 11.47 33.20
C THR A 17 -0.72 11.01 32.60
N ASN A 18 -0.72 10.08 31.64
CA ASN A 18 0.51 9.58 31.02
C ASN A 18 0.70 10.17 29.62
N GLY A 19 1.17 11.41 29.56
CA GLY A 19 1.65 12.02 28.31
C GLY A 19 2.99 11.41 27.85
N PRO A 20 3.23 11.21 26.55
CA PRO A 20 4.47 10.64 26.07
C PRO A 20 5.63 11.63 26.23
N THR A 21 6.61 11.17 26.99
CA THR A 21 7.87 11.85 27.30
C THR A 21 8.81 11.78 26.08
N ARG A 22 9.41 12.92 25.76
CA ARG A 22 10.55 13.12 24.84
C ARG A 22 11.58 11.97 24.92
N GLN A 23 11.89 11.39 23.78
CA GLN A 23 13.13 10.66 23.51
C GLN A 23 13.64 11.04 22.12
N ARG A 24 14.93 11.10 21.82
CA ARG A 24 16.17 11.38 22.56
C ARG A 24 17.20 11.54 21.43
N ARG A 25 17.82 12.72 21.32
CA ARG A 25 18.97 12.98 20.43
C ARG A 25 20.03 11.91 20.64
N ARG A 26 20.49 11.25 19.57
CA ARG A 26 21.80 10.59 19.53
C ARG A 26 22.73 11.38 18.63
N ARG A 27 23.71 12.01 19.28
CA ARG A 27 25.00 12.42 18.71
C ARG A 27 25.81 11.15 18.43
N THR A 28 26.48 11.07 17.30
CA THR A 28 27.64 10.21 17.10
C THR A 28 28.83 11.06 16.71
N HIS A 29 29.90 10.83 17.46
CA HIS A 29 31.18 11.50 17.36
C HIS A 29 31.97 10.97 16.16
N ILE A 30 32.45 11.94 15.38
CA ILE A 30 33.76 12.05 14.72
C ILE A 30 34.77 10.99 15.17
N TYR A 31 35.27 10.21 14.21
CA TYR A 31 36.62 9.63 14.25
C TYR A 31 37.41 10.19 13.07
N SER A 32 38.41 11.01 13.38
CA SER A 32 39.47 11.44 12.48
C SER A 32 40.56 10.36 12.50
N ARG A 33 40.97 9.85 11.34
CA ARG A 33 42.26 9.16 11.21
C ARG A 33 42.91 9.57 9.88
N THR A 34 44.06 10.21 10.04
CA THR A 34 45.02 10.65 9.04
C THR A 34 45.77 9.48 8.41
N ASP A 35 45.93 9.61 7.09
CA ASP A 35 47.10 9.37 6.24
C ASP A 35 47.95 8.11 6.43
N GLU A 36 48.06 7.34 5.35
CA GLU A 36 49.38 6.85 4.91
C GLU A 36 49.43 6.59 3.39
N ASN A 37 50.55 7.02 2.82
CA ASN A 37 50.94 7.03 1.42
C ASN A 37 51.02 5.63 0.79
N SER A 38 50.57 5.50 -0.47
CA SER A 38 51.22 4.60 -1.42
C SER A 38 51.04 5.10 -2.86
N SER A 39 52.14 5.60 -3.42
CA SER A 39 52.33 5.97 -4.82
C SER A 39 52.33 4.72 -5.71
N GLY A 40 51.29 4.56 -6.52
CA GLY A 40 51.24 3.57 -7.59
C GLY A 40 50.72 4.22 -8.86
N ASN A 41 51.62 4.46 -9.82
CA ASN A 41 51.29 4.84 -11.19
C ASN A 41 50.52 3.70 -11.86
N GLY A 42 49.18 3.77 -11.82
CA GLY A 42 48.28 2.98 -12.62
C GLY A 42 47.23 3.92 -13.21
N SER A 43 47.18 4.00 -14.53
CA SER A 43 46.12 4.72 -15.24
C SER A 43 44.75 4.30 -14.69
N PRO A 44 43.89 5.24 -14.27
CA PRO A 44 42.61 4.88 -13.69
C PRO A 44 41.78 4.12 -14.74
N PRO A 45 41.18 2.98 -14.40
CA PRO A 45 40.22 2.34 -15.29
C PRO A 45 39.08 3.33 -15.57
N PRO A 46 38.44 3.27 -16.75
CA PRO A 46 37.33 4.15 -17.07
C PRO A 46 36.28 4.04 -15.96
N ARG A 47 35.92 5.18 -15.37
CA ARG A 47 34.88 5.25 -14.33
C ARG A 47 33.54 4.82 -14.95
N ILE A 48 33.19 3.55 -14.81
CA ILE A 48 31.84 3.02 -15.05
C ILE A 48 30.95 3.38 -13.84
N ILE A 49 30.95 4.64 -13.41
CA ILE A 49 30.16 5.11 -12.26
C ILE A 49 29.26 6.30 -12.63
N ASP A 50 29.38 6.85 -13.84
CA ASP A 50 28.56 7.99 -14.28
C ASP A 50 27.20 7.55 -14.89
N ASN A 51 26.93 6.25 -15.02
CA ASN A 51 25.68 5.73 -15.61
C ASN A 51 24.58 5.35 -14.60
N VAL A 52 24.79 5.55 -13.29
CA VAL A 52 23.79 5.22 -12.26
C VAL A 52 22.83 6.39 -11.97
N THR A 53 23.11 7.58 -12.48
CA THR A 53 22.28 8.77 -12.27
C THR A 53 21.33 9.05 -13.44
N SER A 54 20.27 8.26 -13.51
CA SER A 54 18.94 8.82 -13.74
C SER A 54 17.99 8.20 -12.72
N LEU A 55 18.21 8.54 -11.46
CA LEU A 55 17.51 7.96 -10.31
C LEU A 55 15.99 8.04 -10.50
N MET A 56 15.47 9.21 -10.89
CA MET A 56 14.12 9.42 -11.39
C MET A 56 14.10 10.72 -12.21
N THR A 57 13.40 10.74 -13.34
CA THR A 57 13.21 11.98 -14.12
C THR A 57 12.14 12.87 -13.48
N GLN A 58 12.06 14.15 -13.88
CA GLN A 58 10.95 15.02 -13.47
C GLN A 58 9.58 14.47 -13.92
N PHE A 59 9.56 13.81 -15.08
CA PHE A 59 8.37 13.14 -15.60
C PHE A 59 7.92 12.01 -14.67
N ASP A 60 8.86 11.19 -14.20
CA ASP A 60 8.56 10.08 -13.28
C ASP A 60 7.98 10.58 -11.96
N TRP A 61 8.56 11.63 -11.38
CA TRP A 61 8.03 12.25 -10.16
C TRP A 61 6.63 12.81 -10.34
N SER A 62 6.37 13.47 -11.46
CA SER A 62 5.03 13.96 -11.81
C SER A 62 4.02 12.82 -11.91
N LYS A 63 4.41 11.69 -12.51
CA LYS A 63 3.57 10.49 -12.59
C LYS A 63 3.30 9.87 -11.21
N ILE A 64 4.30 9.76 -10.35
CA ILE A 64 4.12 9.31 -8.97
C ILE A 64 3.14 10.20 -8.22
N GLN A 65 3.28 11.51 -8.33
CA GLN A 65 2.37 12.47 -7.69
C GLN A 65 0.94 12.31 -8.21
N GLN A 66 0.77 12.13 -9.53
CA GLN A 66 -0.52 11.86 -10.15
C GLN A 66 -1.15 10.57 -9.59
N VAL A 67 -0.39 9.48 -9.49
CA VAL A 67 -0.84 8.20 -8.91
C VAL A 67 -1.28 8.37 -7.46
N GLN A 68 -0.52 9.12 -6.65
CA GLN A 68 -0.87 9.39 -5.27
C GLN A 68 -2.14 10.24 -5.15
N ALA A 69 -2.23 11.32 -5.93
CA ALA A 69 -3.38 12.22 -5.94
C ALA A 69 -4.66 11.49 -6.36
N ALA A 70 -4.59 10.69 -7.44
CA ALA A 70 -5.71 9.88 -7.92
C ALA A 70 -6.25 8.94 -6.82
N TYR A 71 -5.35 8.31 -6.05
CA TYR A 71 -5.76 7.43 -4.96
C TYR A 71 -6.39 8.20 -3.80
N ASN A 72 -5.79 9.32 -3.40
CA ASN A 72 -6.32 10.15 -2.33
C ASN A 72 -7.70 10.75 -2.69
N ASP A 73 -7.88 11.17 -3.94
CA ASP A 73 -9.16 11.63 -4.48
C ASP A 73 -10.21 10.53 -4.45
N ALA A 74 -9.82 9.29 -4.79
CA ALA A 74 -10.72 8.15 -4.74
C ALA A 74 -11.20 7.83 -3.32
N ILE A 75 -10.32 7.95 -2.32
CA ILE A 75 -10.71 7.87 -0.90
C ILE A 75 -11.67 9.01 -0.55
N ALA A 76 -11.33 10.24 -0.94
CA ALA A 76 -12.11 11.41 -0.59
C ALA A 76 -13.51 11.42 -1.21
N TYR A 77 -13.64 10.88 -2.42
CA TYR A 77 -14.90 10.75 -3.14
C TYR A 77 -15.79 9.64 -2.58
N ASN A 78 -15.19 8.52 -2.15
CA ASN A 78 -15.88 7.36 -1.60
C ASN A 78 -15.80 7.34 -0.06
N LYS A 79 -16.05 8.49 0.56
CA LYS A 79 -16.18 8.57 2.02
C LYS A 79 -17.45 7.89 2.46
N VAL A 80 -17.33 7.03 3.46
CA VAL A 80 -18.49 6.44 4.10
C VAL A 80 -19.10 7.49 5.04
N VAL A 81 -20.30 7.99 4.70
CA VAL A 81 -21.04 8.94 5.54
C VAL A 81 -22.24 8.22 6.15
N GLY A 82 -22.47 8.44 7.45
CA GLY A 82 -23.65 7.89 8.14
C GLY A 82 -23.56 6.42 8.55
N VAL A 83 -22.43 5.75 8.32
CA VAL A 83 -22.15 4.43 8.91
C VAL A 83 -21.52 4.65 10.29
N PRO A 84 -22.07 4.04 11.36
CA PRO A 84 -21.47 4.13 12.68
C PRO A 84 -20.04 3.56 12.66
N LEU A 85 -19.14 4.21 13.39
CA LEU A 85 -17.77 3.73 13.56
C LEU A 85 -17.78 2.29 14.08
N TYR A 86 -17.00 1.41 13.44
CA TYR A 86 -16.89 0.02 13.88
C TYR A 86 -16.15 -0.09 15.21
N PRO A 87 -16.53 -0.99 16.14
CA PRO A 87 -17.64 -1.94 16.04
C PRO A 87 -19.00 -1.25 16.06
N ALA A 88 -19.73 -1.37 14.95
CA ALA A 88 -21.11 -0.97 14.91
C ALA A 88 -21.84 -1.94 15.85
N THR A 89 -22.71 -1.43 16.70
CA THR A 89 -23.57 -2.26 17.57
C THR A 89 -24.54 -3.15 16.78
N GLN A 90 -24.43 -3.21 15.45
CA GLN A 90 -25.18 -4.16 14.63
C GLN A 90 -24.43 -5.49 14.63
N PRO A 91 -25.06 -6.56 15.16
CA PRO A 91 -24.52 -7.90 15.04
C PRO A 91 -24.34 -8.20 13.55
N ILE A 92 -23.17 -8.68 13.17
CA ILE A 92 -22.97 -9.27 11.86
C ILE A 92 -23.80 -10.55 11.86
N HIS A 93 -24.79 -10.62 10.97
CA HIS A 93 -25.71 -11.76 10.92
C HIS A 93 -25.23 -12.85 9.96
N SER A 94 -24.22 -12.56 9.13
CA SER A 94 -23.57 -13.55 8.27
C SER A 94 -22.14 -13.18 7.89
N THR A 95 -21.31 -14.19 7.65
CA THR A 95 -19.96 -14.06 7.05
C THR A 95 -19.99 -13.29 5.73
N LEU A 96 -21.11 -13.34 5.01
CA LEU A 96 -21.31 -12.61 3.76
C LEU A 96 -21.40 -11.09 3.97
N GLU A 97 -21.98 -10.62 5.07
CA GLU A 97 -22.02 -9.19 5.42
C GLU A 97 -20.63 -8.66 5.80
N LEU A 98 -19.86 -9.48 6.50
CA LEU A 98 -18.48 -9.21 6.88
C LEU A 98 -17.54 -9.08 5.68
N ILE A 99 -17.71 -9.89 4.64
CA ILE A 99 -16.97 -9.74 3.36
C ILE A 99 -17.45 -8.50 2.60
N ARG A 100 -18.76 -8.26 2.58
CA ARG A 100 -19.36 -7.23 1.74
C ARG A 100 -18.82 -5.85 2.05
N ILE A 101 -18.74 -5.41 3.31
CA ILE A 101 -18.40 -4.01 3.59
C ILE A 101 -16.94 -3.66 3.23
N PRO A 102 -15.91 -4.36 3.74
CA PRO A 102 -14.51 -4.05 3.39
C PRO A 102 -14.23 -4.25 1.90
N THR A 103 -14.73 -5.34 1.31
CA THR A 103 -14.50 -5.64 -0.11
C THR A 103 -15.23 -4.63 -1.00
N TYR A 104 -16.50 -4.31 -0.73
CA TYR A 104 -17.25 -3.31 -1.49
C TYR A 104 -16.60 -1.94 -1.43
N LEU A 105 -16.25 -1.46 -0.23
CA LEU A 105 -15.63 -0.15 -0.06
C LEU A 105 -14.27 -0.09 -0.77
N SER A 106 -13.46 -1.13 -0.61
CA SER A 106 -12.18 -1.26 -1.33
C SER A 106 -12.41 -1.26 -2.84
N SER A 107 -13.34 -2.06 -3.36
CA SER A 107 -13.63 -2.13 -4.78
C SER A 107 -14.10 -0.80 -5.36
N LEU A 108 -14.99 -0.08 -4.69
CA LEU A 108 -15.44 1.24 -5.14
C LEU A 108 -14.29 2.25 -5.24
N ARG A 109 -13.43 2.29 -4.21
CA ARG A 109 -12.26 3.16 -4.19
C ARG A 109 -11.27 2.78 -5.27
N LEU A 110 -10.98 1.50 -5.43
CA LEU A 110 -10.08 1.01 -6.47
C LEU A 110 -10.62 1.34 -7.86
N ILE A 111 -11.90 1.12 -8.14
CA ILE A 111 -12.51 1.49 -9.42
C ILE A 111 -12.42 3.01 -9.65
N THR A 112 -12.73 3.82 -8.63
CA THR A 112 -12.62 5.28 -8.73
C THR A 112 -11.19 5.73 -8.97
N TYR A 113 -10.24 5.10 -8.27
CA TYR A 113 -8.81 5.33 -8.43
C TYR A 113 -8.35 5.02 -9.85
N LEU A 114 -8.73 3.86 -10.40
CA LEU A 114 -8.39 3.46 -11.77
C LEU A 114 -8.94 4.45 -12.80
N ARG A 115 -10.18 4.90 -12.64
CA ARG A 115 -10.80 5.94 -13.51
C ARG A 115 -10.12 7.30 -13.44
N LYS A 116 -9.31 7.56 -12.41
CA LYS A 116 -8.51 8.78 -12.26
C LYS A 116 -7.12 8.66 -12.88
N ILE A 117 -6.71 7.47 -13.33
CA ILE A 117 -5.47 7.24 -14.06
C ILE A 117 -5.71 7.53 -15.55
N PRO A 118 -5.07 8.55 -16.16
CA PRO A 118 -5.31 8.91 -17.56
C PRO A 118 -5.07 7.75 -18.53
N GLU A 119 -4.04 6.94 -18.26
CA GLU A 119 -3.69 5.77 -19.07
C GLU A 119 -4.80 4.72 -19.08
N PHE A 120 -5.55 4.56 -17.98
CA PHE A 120 -6.66 3.63 -17.92
C PHE A 120 -7.79 4.06 -18.87
N GLU A 121 -8.06 5.36 -18.97
CA GLU A 121 -9.09 5.92 -19.86
C GLU A 121 -8.74 5.82 -21.36
N LEU A 122 -7.46 5.57 -21.70
CA LEU A 122 -7.03 5.29 -23.09
C LEU A 122 -7.39 3.87 -23.54
N ILE A 123 -7.75 2.98 -22.62
CA ILE A 123 -8.12 1.60 -22.91
C ILE A 123 -9.60 1.55 -23.30
N ASP A 124 -9.91 0.70 -24.28
CA ASP A 124 -11.27 0.41 -24.70
C ASP A 124 -12.16 0.03 -23.51
N SER A 125 -13.44 0.41 -23.54
CA SER A 125 -14.35 0.17 -22.41
C SER A 125 -14.50 -1.31 -22.08
N ASP A 126 -14.53 -2.19 -23.08
CA ASP A 126 -14.69 -3.62 -22.85
C ASP A 126 -13.41 -4.20 -22.24
N ASP A 127 -12.25 -3.80 -22.75
CA ASP A 127 -10.94 -4.17 -22.19
C ASP A 127 -10.78 -3.70 -20.74
N ARG A 128 -11.23 -2.48 -20.40
CA ARG A 128 -11.24 -2.00 -19.01
C ARG A 128 -12.09 -2.88 -18.10
N VAL A 129 -13.27 -3.28 -18.55
CA VAL A 129 -14.16 -4.18 -17.79
C VAL A 129 -13.50 -5.54 -17.62
N ILE A 130 -12.86 -6.07 -18.66
CA ILE A 130 -12.12 -7.35 -18.59
C ILE A 130 -11.00 -7.26 -17.56
N LEU A 131 -10.15 -6.23 -17.62
CA LEU A 131 -9.04 -6.05 -16.67
C LEU A 131 -9.52 -5.94 -15.23
N VAL A 132 -10.54 -5.11 -14.98
CA VAL A 132 -11.14 -4.99 -13.64
C VAL A 132 -11.72 -6.31 -13.19
N LYS A 133 -12.55 -6.97 -14.00
CA LYS A 133 -13.21 -8.22 -13.62
C LYS A 133 -12.21 -9.32 -13.22
N HIS A 134 -11.10 -9.46 -13.95
CA HIS A 134 -10.16 -10.56 -13.72
C HIS A 134 -9.09 -10.25 -12.68
N ASN A 135 -8.77 -8.98 -12.43
CA ASN A 135 -7.70 -8.61 -11.49
C ASN A 135 -8.21 -7.97 -10.18
N LEU A 136 -9.46 -7.52 -10.10
CA LEU A 136 -9.97 -6.76 -8.94
C LEU A 136 -9.79 -7.51 -7.61
N LEU A 137 -9.94 -8.83 -7.59
CA LEU A 137 -9.77 -9.59 -6.34
C LEU A 137 -8.32 -9.51 -5.82
N ALA A 138 -7.31 -9.70 -6.68
CA ALA A 138 -5.91 -9.52 -6.28
C ALA A 138 -5.61 -8.07 -5.87
N VAL A 139 -6.16 -7.10 -6.60
CA VAL A 139 -6.02 -5.68 -6.24
C VAL A 139 -6.64 -5.40 -4.86
N VAL A 140 -7.78 -6.01 -4.53
CA VAL A 140 -8.39 -5.90 -3.19
C VAL A 140 -7.48 -6.51 -2.12
N PHE A 141 -6.88 -7.69 -2.35
CA PHE A 141 -5.94 -8.27 -1.38
C PHE A 141 -4.68 -7.43 -1.19
N MET A 142 -4.16 -6.82 -2.26
CA MET A 142 -3.04 -5.88 -2.13
C MET A 142 -3.46 -4.58 -1.46
N HIS A 143 -4.70 -4.13 -1.65
CA HIS A 143 -5.25 -2.99 -0.93
C HIS A 143 -5.35 -3.26 0.57
N ILE A 144 -5.63 -4.50 1.00
CA ILE A 144 -5.60 -4.90 2.41
C ILE A 144 -4.22 -4.60 3.02
N VAL A 145 -3.12 -4.87 2.30
CA VAL A 145 -1.76 -4.56 2.76
C VAL A 145 -1.57 -3.04 2.97
N LEU A 146 -2.17 -2.22 2.11
CA LEU A 146 -2.06 -0.76 2.16
C LEU A 146 -2.77 -0.15 3.38
N ILE A 147 -3.87 -0.77 3.83
CA ILE A 147 -4.71 -0.27 4.93
C ILE A 147 -4.49 -1.02 6.25
N TYR A 148 -3.55 -1.97 6.29
CA TYR A 148 -3.27 -2.78 7.47
C TYR A 148 -2.33 -2.05 8.45
N ASP A 149 -2.78 -1.94 9.69
CA ASP A 149 -1.94 -1.56 10.83
C ASP A 149 -1.50 -2.82 11.58
N PRO A 150 -0.21 -3.24 11.44
CA PRO A 150 0.29 -4.45 12.07
C PRO A 150 0.45 -4.34 13.60
N VAL A 151 0.42 -3.13 14.17
CA VAL A 151 0.58 -2.90 15.61
C VAL A 151 -0.76 -3.10 16.32
N ALA A 152 -1.80 -2.46 15.80
CA ALA A 152 -3.15 -2.57 16.35
C ALA A 152 -3.90 -3.82 15.84
N ASP A 153 -3.37 -4.47 14.81
CA ASP A 153 -4.03 -5.54 14.07
C ASP A 153 -5.41 -5.12 13.54
N THR A 154 -5.41 -3.98 12.84
CA THR A 154 -6.62 -3.36 12.29
C THR A 154 -6.47 -3.01 10.82
N TYR A 155 -7.61 -2.86 10.14
CA TYR A 155 -7.70 -2.55 8.73
C TYR A 155 -8.63 -1.37 8.54
N HIS A 156 -8.08 -0.24 8.10
CA HIS A 156 -8.84 0.98 7.86
C HIS A 156 -8.05 1.94 6.98
N GLU A 157 -8.76 2.74 6.19
CA GLU A 157 -8.09 3.78 5.43
C GLU A 157 -7.61 4.88 6.37
N HIS A 158 -6.35 5.27 6.21
CA HIS A 158 -5.74 6.22 7.14
C HIS A 158 -6.29 7.62 6.92
N ASN A 159 -6.48 8.36 8.02
CA ASN A 159 -7.05 9.72 8.01
C ASN A 159 -8.50 9.77 7.49
N THR A 160 -9.24 8.67 7.59
CA THR A 160 -10.68 8.61 7.30
C THR A 160 -11.48 8.34 8.58
N GLN A 161 -12.80 8.44 8.47
CA GLN A 161 -13.75 8.01 9.51
C GLN A 161 -14.38 6.67 9.15
N ASP A 162 -13.66 5.85 8.38
CA ASP A 162 -14.17 4.56 7.95
C ASP A 162 -14.33 3.59 9.12
N PRO A 163 -15.18 2.57 8.96
CA PRO A 163 -15.19 1.39 9.82
C PRO A 163 -13.77 0.80 9.98
N ILE A 164 -13.36 0.56 11.23
CA ILE A 164 -12.09 -0.11 11.56
C ILE A 164 -12.36 -1.59 11.73
N PHE A 165 -11.88 -2.43 10.82
CA PHE A 165 -11.98 -3.88 10.98
C PHE A 165 -10.81 -4.42 11.81
N GLN A 166 -11.06 -5.38 12.69
CA GLN A 166 -10.05 -6.05 13.50
C GLN A 166 -9.64 -7.37 12.86
N GLY A 167 -8.44 -7.88 13.15
CA GLY A 167 -8.00 -9.18 12.66
C GLY A 167 -8.96 -10.33 13.00
N LYS A 168 -9.58 -10.30 14.19
CA LYS A 168 -10.62 -11.28 14.57
C LYS A 168 -11.81 -11.32 13.60
N ASP A 169 -12.16 -10.18 12.99
CA ASP A 169 -13.26 -10.09 12.03
C ASP A 169 -12.86 -10.82 10.74
N TRP A 170 -11.59 -10.70 10.33
CA TRP A 170 -11.03 -11.45 9.20
C TRP A 170 -10.85 -12.94 9.49
N ILE A 171 -10.53 -13.33 10.73
CA ILE A 171 -10.49 -14.74 11.15
C ILE A 171 -11.88 -15.37 11.00
N GLU A 172 -12.94 -14.67 11.39
CA GLU A 172 -14.32 -15.14 11.24
C GLU A 172 -14.72 -15.29 9.76
N ILE A 173 -14.15 -14.46 8.88
CA ILE A 173 -14.40 -14.51 7.43
C ILE A 173 -13.64 -15.64 6.73
N LEU A 174 -12.32 -15.65 6.93
CA LEU A 174 -11.37 -16.39 6.09
C LEU A 174 -10.90 -17.69 6.76
N GLY A 175 -11.15 -17.84 8.05
CA GLY A 175 -10.51 -18.85 8.89
C GLY A 175 -9.16 -18.38 9.42
N GLU A 176 -8.78 -18.93 10.57
CA GLU A 176 -7.57 -18.56 11.31
C GLU A 176 -6.29 -18.83 10.51
N GLU A 177 -6.19 -20.00 9.88
CA GLU A 177 -5.02 -20.41 9.08
C GLU A 177 -4.77 -19.43 7.93
N PHE A 178 -5.79 -19.19 7.10
CA PHE A 178 -5.67 -18.27 5.97
C PHE A 178 -5.37 -16.84 6.42
N TYR A 179 -6.00 -16.37 7.50
CA TYR A 179 -5.71 -15.06 8.06
C TYR A 179 -4.25 -14.93 8.53
N HIS A 180 -3.68 -15.97 9.16
CA HIS A 180 -2.28 -15.96 9.57
C HIS A 180 -1.33 -15.90 8.38
N ASP A 181 -1.58 -16.68 7.32
CA ASP A 181 -0.77 -16.64 6.10
C ASP A 181 -0.86 -15.29 5.40
N LEU A 182 -2.07 -14.73 5.29
CA LEU A 182 -2.32 -13.41 4.71
C LEU A 182 -1.59 -12.32 5.48
N THR A 183 -1.72 -12.29 6.81
CA THR A 183 -1.09 -11.25 7.64
C THR A 183 0.41 -11.40 7.76
N ALA A 184 0.94 -12.62 7.79
CA ALA A 184 2.37 -12.85 7.72
C ALA A 184 2.95 -12.32 6.40
N THR A 185 2.25 -12.55 5.29
CA THR A 185 2.63 -12.02 3.97
C THR A 185 2.54 -10.49 3.95
N ALA A 186 1.45 -9.91 4.45
CA ALA A 186 1.28 -8.46 4.53
C ALA A 186 2.38 -7.80 5.38
N LYS A 187 2.73 -8.37 6.54
CA LYS A 187 3.81 -7.88 7.40
C LYS A 187 5.17 -7.89 6.69
N LYS A 188 5.49 -8.98 5.99
CA LYS A 188 6.73 -9.09 5.19
C LYS A 188 6.76 -8.03 4.09
N LEU A 189 5.66 -7.86 3.35
CA LEU A 189 5.55 -6.84 2.31
C LEU A 189 5.73 -5.43 2.88
N ILE A 190 5.02 -5.08 3.96
CA ILE A 190 5.14 -3.79 4.62
C ILE A 190 6.58 -3.51 5.07
N GLN A 191 7.28 -4.52 5.61
CA GLN A 191 8.68 -4.42 6.00
C GLN A 191 9.60 -4.19 4.81
N ILE A 192 9.45 -4.97 3.72
CA ILE A 192 10.25 -4.83 2.49
C ILE A 192 10.06 -3.44 1.87
N LEU A 193 8.84 -2.93 1.91
CA LEU A 193 8.48 -1.65 1.31
C LEU A 193 8.76 -0.45 2.23
N GLU A 194 9.31 -0.69 3.43
CA GLU A 194 9.59 0.33 4.44
C GLU A 194 8.41 1.28 4.72
N TYR A 195 7.19 0.75 4.66
CA TYR A 195 5.94 1.52 4.78
C TYR A 195 5.74 2.62 3.70
N ASP A 196 6.49 2.61 2.60
CA ASP A 196 6.23 3.51 1.48
C ASP A 196 5.01 3.02 0.69
N ARG A 197 3.88 3.64 1.01
CA ARG A 197 2.56 3.38 0.44
C ARG A 197 2.47 3.69 -1.05
N VAL A 198 3.35 4.54 -1.56
CA VAL A 198 3.39 4.89 -2.99
C VAL A 198 3.74 3.67 -3.81
N ILE A 199 4.67 2.86 -3.30
CA ILE A 199 5.08 1.62 -3.94
C ILE A 199 3.88 0.67 -4.05
N ILE A 200 3.09 0.52 -2.98
CA ILE A 200 1.91 -0.34 -3.01
C ILE A 200 0.89 0.18 -4.03
N LYS A 201 0.65 1.49 -4.10
CA LYS A 201 -0.25 2.09 -5.11
C LYS A 201 0.21 1.77 -6.54
N LEU A 202 1.51 1.84 -6.82
CA LEU A 202 2.07 1.42 -8.10
C LEU A 202 1.89 -0.09 -8.35
N LEU A 203 2.05 -0.94 -7.34
CA LEU A 203 1.76 -2.38 -7.45
C LEU A 203 0.30 -2.65 -7.80
N LEU A 204 -0.66 -1.90 -7.24
CA LEU A 204 -2.08 -2.01 -7.62
C LEU A 204 -2.26 -1.76 -9.13
N LEU A 205 -1.55 -0.77 -9.69
CA LEU A 205 -1.57 -0.48 -11.12
C LEU A 205 -0.86 -1.57 -11.96
N ILE A 206 0.25 -2.11 -11.48
CA ILE A 206 0.92 -3.23 -12.18
C ILE A 206 -0.03 -4.43 -12.25
N ILE A 207 -0.70 -4.78 -11.15
CA ILE A 207 -1.62 -5.92 -11.08
C ILE A 207 -2.82 -5.73 -11.99
N ILE A 208 -3.46 -4.55 -11.98
CA ILE A 208 -4.63 -4.30 -12.85
C ILE A 208 -4.28 -4.39 -14.33
N PHE A 209 -3.10 -3.91 -14.75
CA PHE A 209 -2.64 -3.94 -16.14
C PHE A 209 -1.94 -5.26 -16.52
N THR A 210 -1.81 -6.20 -15.59
CA THR A 210 -1.32 -7.55 -15.87
C THR A 210 -2.48 -8.39 -16.40
N LYS A 211 -2.27 -9.07 -17.54
CA LYS A 211 -3.26 -10.02 -18.06
C LYS A 211 -3.38 -11.24 -17.13
N ALA A 212 -4.61 -11.62 -16.75
CA ALA A 212 -4.92 -12.77 -15.88
C ALA A 212 -4.05 -12.93 -14.61
N PHE A 213 -3.80 -11.86 -13.84
CA PHE A 213 -2.97 -11.99 -12.63
C PHE A 213 -3.51 -13.05 -11.64
N CYS A 214 -4.82 -13.11 -11.46
CA CYS A 214 -5.46 -14.06 -10.53
C CYS A 214 -5.54 -15.50 -11.05
N GLY A 215 -5.24 -15.78 -12.32
CA GLY A 215 -5.21 -17.13 -12.90
C GLY A 215 -6.51 -17.96 -12.82
N TYR A 216 -7.58 -17.46 -12.21
CA TYR A 216 -8.79 -18.22 -11.85
C TYR A 216 -9.56 -18.72 -13.08
N ASP A 217 -9.34 -18.13 -14.25
CA ASP A 217 -9.98 -18.53 -15.49
C ASP A 217 -9.15 -18.14 -16.73
N ILE A 218 -7.89 -18.58 -16.79
CA ILE A 218 -7.00 -18.28 -17.94
C ILE A 218 -7.60 -18.82 -19.25
N ALA A 219 -8.36 -19.91 -19.19
CA ALA A 219 -8.94 -20.56 -20.36
C ALA A 219 -10.09 -19.76 -20.97
N HIS A 220 -10.88 -19.02 -20.17
CA HIS A 220 -12.01 -18.23 -20.68
C HIS A 220 -11.80 -16.72 -20.56
N GLU A 221 -10.61 -16.25 -20.15
CA GLU A 221 -10.31 -14.82 -20.17
C GLU A 221 -10.41 -14.30 -21.62
N PRO A 222 -11.33 -13.35 -21.90
CA PRO A 222 -11.47 -12.80 -23.22
C PRO A 222 -10.17 -12.15 -23.69
N SER A 223 -9.87 -12.27 -24.97
CA SER A 223 -8.75 -11.53 -25.55
C SER A 223 -9.03 -10.04 -25.47
N LEU A 224 -8.08 -9.28 -24.92
CA LEU A 224 -8.11 -7.83 -25.03
C LEU A 224 -8.06 -7.41 -26.50
N ASN A 225 -8.90 -6.45 -26.87
CA ASN A 225 -8.96 -5.86 -28.20
C ASN A 225 -7.66 -5.12 -28.53
N ASN A 226 -7.10 -4.39 -27.56
CA ASN A 226 -5.84 -3.64 -27.73
C ASN A 226 -4.77 -4.03 -26.70
N ARG A 227 -4.22 -5.23 -26.87
CA ARG A 227 -3.13 -5.76 -26.01
C ARG A 227 -1.89 -4.86 -25.98
N PHE A 228 -1.61 -4.14 -27.07
CA PHE A 228 -0.42 -3.30 -27.17
C PHE A 228 -0.49 -2.11 -26.20
N ILE A 229 -1.63 -1.41 -26.16
CA ILE A 229 -1.81 -0.28 -25.23
C ILE A 229 -1.66 -0.76 -23.78
N VAL A 230 -2.33 -1.85 -23.41
CA VAL A 230 -2.25 -2.41 -22.05
C VAL A 230 -0.82 -2.81 -21.70
N SER A 231 -0.12 -3.51 -22.59
CA SER A 231 1.28 -3.89 -22.39
C SER A 231 2.21 -2.69 -22.26
N ASN A 232 1.96 -1.61 -23.01
CA ASN A 232 2.75 -0.39 -22.94
C ASN A 232 2.54 0.33 -21.59
N ILE A 233 1.29 0.47 -21.15
CA ILE A 233 0.95 1.06 -19.84
C ILE A 233 1.56 0.24 -18.70
N HIS A 234 1.45 -1.09 -18.77
CA HIS A 234 2.06 -2.00 -17.81
C HIS A 234 3.59 -1.80 -17.75
N SER A 235 4.25 -1.73 -18.91
CA SER A 235 5.69 -1.50 -19.02
C SER A 235 6.12 -0.17 -18.39
N ILE A 236 5.42 0.93 -18.72
CA ILE A 236 5.68 2.26 -18.15
C ILE A 236 5.53 2.24 -16.63
N THR A 237 4.45 1.63 -16.11
CA THR A 237 4.19 1.54 -14.67
C THR A 237 5.25 0.70 -13.96
N THR A 238 5.68 -0.41 -14.57
CA THR A 238 6.73 -1.29 -14.05
C THR A 238 8.09 -0.60 -14.02
N HIS A 239 8.41 0.16 -15.06
CA HIS A 239 9.62 0.98 -15.11
C HIS A 239 9.60 2.06 -14.02
N LEU A 240 8.47 2.74 -13.84
CA LEU A 240 8.29 3.75 -12.79
C LEU A 240 8.49 3.14 -11.38
N PHE A 241 7.89 1.98 -11.14
CA PHE A 241 8.08 1.21 -9.91
C PHE A 241 9.55 0.85 -9.68
N THR A 242 10.23 0.31 -10.70
CA THR A 242 11.63 -0.13 -10.59
C THR A 242 12.55 1.05 -10.29
N ASN A 243 12.36 2.19 -10.96
CA ASN A 243 13.14 3.40 -10.73
C ASN A 243 12.92 3.97 -9.32
N LEU A 244 11.68 3.92 -8.82
CA LEU A 244 11.39 4.33 -7.44
C LEU A 244 12.11 3.43 -6.42
N ILE A 245 12.05 2.11 -6.58
CA ILE A 245 12.75 1.16 -5.70
C ILE A 245 14.27 1.40 -5.72
N ASN A 246 14.84 1.55 -6.91
CA ASN A 246 16.28 1.82 -7.07
C ASN A 246 16.67 3.16 -6.41
N SER A 247 15.84 4.18 -6.54
CA SER A 247 16.05 5.49 -5.91
C SER A 247 16.04 5.41 -4.39
N LEU A 248 15.04 4.74 -3.81
CA LEU A 248 14.94 4.56 -2.36
C LEU A 248 16.13 3.76 -1.83
N SER A 249 16.49 2.68 -2.52
CA SER A 249 17.66 1.85 -2.18
C SER A 249 18.97 2.65 -2.22
N ALA A 250 19.13 3.55 -3.20
CA ALA A 250 20.30 4.42 -3.28
C ALA A 250 20.35 5.42 -2.12
N ILE A 251 19.22 6.04 -1.76
CA ILE A 251 19.12 6.97 -0.63
C ILE A 251 19.47 6.26 0.69
N GLN A 252 18.96 5.05 0.90
CA GLN A 252 19.27 4.25 2.10
C GLN A 252 20.78 3.98 2.23
N ARG A 253 21.45 3.59 1.13
CA ARG A 253 22.91 3.36 1.12
C ARG A 253 23.73 4.60 1.41
N LEU A 254 23.21 5.79 1.08
CA LEU A 254 23.88 7.05 1.41
C LEU A 254 23.66 7.47 2.87
N SER A 255 22.62 6.94 3.51
CA SER A 255 22.28 7.25 4.91
C SER A 255 22.93 6.32 5.94
N SER A 256 23.45 5.16 5.50
CA SER A 256 24.15 4.15 6.32
C SER A 256 25.65 4.40 6.37
#